data_AF-A0A3D4D1G6-F1
#
_entry.id   AF-A0A3D4D1G6-F1
#
_cell.length_a   1.000
_cell.length_b   1.000
_cell.length_c   1.000
_cell.angle_alpha   90.00
_cell.angle_beta   90.00
_cell.angle_gamma   90.00
#
_symmetry.space_group_name_H-M   'P 1'
#
loop_
_entity.id
_entity.type
_entity.pdbx_description
1 polymer ?
#
loop_
_entity_poly.entity_id
_entity_poly.type
_entity_poly.pdbx_seq_one_letter_code
_entity_poly.pdbx_strand_id
1 'polypeptide(L)'
;MRVLSLFLPGIAALSLVVGATRACAAPSEQHWAFQSPERPALAGKIHPVDELLAIRQKEKNLKPVPDAAPEVLLRRAWHVVTGLQPPEALGKRGPGERGEPLAEWSARMIDEALSSPHYGERWARHWLDVARYADTKGYSFTAGRLFPFAFTYRDWVIEALNKDLPYDEFLRRQIAADLMDVPVREQAALGFLTLGRRYLNKHDLIIADRIDVTFRSTMGLTMQCVRCHDHKSDPLTMQDYYGLYGVFDSTEEVPEGELPVIATPEDSPGYRAFRQELLKRANAAHDYAAEKIKEYQRPPAPLDFDRKKALSQLDQSERGKYRGLLAKMDELEGKSEFAPVRAMAVRDRPKPREPVIFERGQQSSRGPKVPRAFPAFFREVPTSTFKQGSGRLELARELTRPGNPLTARVCANRVWMHVMGSPLVNTPGDFGLQAPSPLHAGLLDHLALYLQEQDWSVKAL
;
A
#
# COMPACT_ATOMS: atom_id res chain seq x y z
N MET A 1 -30.00 51.15 75.38
CA MET A 1 -29.67 49.73 75.15
C MET A 1 -30.74 49.10 74.28
N ARG A 2 -30.53 49.18 72.96
CA ARG A 2 -31.31 48.52 71.92
C ARG A 2 -30.48 48.64 70.63
N VAL A 3 -30.39 47.52 69.91
CA VAL A 3 -30.36 47.41 68.44
C VAL A 3 -28.99 47.29 67.71
N LEU A 4 -28.92 46.17 66.95
CA LEU A 4 -28.19 45.85 65.70
C LEU A 4 -26.66 45.74 65.70
N SER A 5 -26.12 44.58 65.29
CA SER A 5 -25.56 44.39 63.93
C SER A 5 -24.89 43.02 63.67
N LEU A 6 -25.46 42.33 62.67
CA LEU A 6 -24.78 41.68 61.53
C LEU A 6 -24.00 40.37 61.74
N PHE A 7 -24.71 39.26 61.53
CA PHE A 7 -24.14 37.99 61.05
C PHE A 7 -24.12 37.98 59.52
N LEU A 8 -22.94 37.82 58.93
CA LEU A 8 -22.74 37.49 57.51
C LEU A 8 -22.94 35.98 57.29
N PRO A 9 -23.76 35.53 56.32
CA PRO A 9 -23.59 34.21 55.74
C PRO A 9 -22.76 34.32 54.46
N GLY A 10 -21.69 33.52 54.39
CA GLY A 10 -20.88 33.35 53.19
C GLY A 10 -21.70 32.72 52.07
N ILE A 11 -21.83 33.46 50.96
CA ILE A 11 -22.40 32.96 49.70
C ILE A 11 -21.32 32.13 49.02
N ALA A 12 -21.48 30.82 48.99
CA ALA A 12 -20.74 29.95 48.09
C ALA A 12 -21.35 30.08 46.68
N ALA A 13 -20.65 30.78 45.81
CA ALA A 13 -21.00 30.87 44.39
C ALA A 13 -20.81 29.48 43.74
N LEU A 14 -21.93 28.84 43.38
CA LEU A 14 -21.94 27.61 42.60
C LEU A 14 -21.67 27.98 41.13
N SER A 15 -20.38 28.00 40.74
CA SER A 15 -20.00 28.11 39.34
C SER A 15 -20.39 26.82 38.62
N LEU A 16 -21.49 26.86 37.87
CA LEU A 16 -21.85 25.86 36.87
C LEU A 16 -20.80 25.85 35.76
N VAL A 17 -19.77 25.02 35.92
CA VAL A 17 -18.93 24.59 34.81
C VAL A 17 -19.76 23.61 34.01
N VAL A 18 -20.35 24.08 32.90
CA VAL A 18 -20.86 23.20 31.85
C VAL A 18 -19.65 22.49 31.25
N GLY A 19 -19.33 21.34 31.83
CA GLY A 19 -18.35 20.43 31.26
C GLY A 19 -18.89 19.92 29.94
N ALA A 20 -18.33 20.40 28.83
CA ALA A 20 -18.45 19.69 27.57
C ALA A 20 -17.95 18.26 27.80
N THR A 21 -18.85 17.29 27.78
CA THR A 21 -18.53 15.88 27.81
C THR A 21 -17.72 15.57 26.55
N ARG A 22 -16.39 15.62 26.68
CA ARG A 22 -15.50 14.88 25.79
C ARG A 22 -15.97 13.44 25.90
N ALA A 23 -16.54 12.90 24.84
CA ALA A 23 -16.76 11.46 24.73
C ALA A 23 -15.40 10.79 25.04
N CYS A 24 -15.30 10.12 26.18
CA CYS A 24 -14.16 9.25 26.45
C CYS A 24 -14.16 8.21 25.32
N ALA A 25 -13.09 8.16 24.54
CA ALA A 25 -12.88 7.08 23.60
C ALA A 25 -13.02 5.76 24.37
N ALA A 26 -13.73 4.79 23.78
CA ALA A 26 -13.78 3.45 24.34
C ALA A 26 -12.34 2.93 24.54
N PRO A 27 -12.05 2.16 25.60
CA PRO A 27 -10.79 1.42 25.70
C PRO A 27 -10.50 0.72 24.37
N SER A 28 -9.23 0.65 23.94
CA SER A 28 -8.90 0.16 22.60
C SER A 28 -9.45 -1.23 22.29
N GLU A 29 -9.53 -2.10 23.31
CA GLU A 29 -10.10 -3.45 23.24
C GLU A 29 -11.62 -3.46 22.95
N GLN A 30 -12.32 -2.35 23.20
CA GLN A 30 -13.76 -2.21 23.01
C GLN A 30 -14.13 -1.49 21.70
N HIS A 31 -13.15 -1.01 20.95
CA HIS A 31 -13.40 -0.28 19.72
C HIS A 31 -13.72 -1.24 18.56
N TRP A 32 -14.77 -0.95 17.81
CA TRP A 32 -15.29 -1.80 16.73
C TRP A 32 -14.21 -2.25 15.73
N ALA A 33 -13.28 -1.35 15.38
CA ALA A 33 -12.25 -1.62 14.38
C ALA A 33 -11.19 -2.63 14.86
N PHE A 34 -11.04 -2.77 16.17
CA PHE A 34 -10.02 -3.62 16.80
C PHE A 34 -10.57 -4.94 17.31
N GLN A 35 -11.87 -5.17 17.15
CA GLN A 35 -12.51 -6.45 17.42
C GLN A 35 -12.52 -7.29 16.15
N SER A 36 -12.44 -8.61 16.30
CA SER A 36 -12.63 -9.54 15.17
C SER A 36 -13.97 -9.28 14.49
N PRO A 37 -14.06 -9.35 13.15
CA PRO A 37 -15.34 -9.26 12.45
C PRO A 37 -16.33 -10.31 12.93
N GLU A 38 -17.57 -9.89 13.18
CA GLU A 38 -18.65 -10.79 13.59
C GLU A 38 -19.57 -11.11 12.41
N ARG A 39 -19.88 -12.41 12.21
CA ARG A 39 -20.83 -12.82 11.17
C ARG A 39 -22.23 -12.38 11.59
N PRO A 40 -22.90 -11.49 10.83
CA PRO A 40 -24.25 -11.07 11.19
C PRO A 40 -25.25 -12.22 10.99
N ALA A 41 -26.28 -12.26 11.83
CA ALA A 41 -27.38 -13.20 11.68
C ALA A 41 -28.29 -12.77 10.51
N LEU A 42 -28.40 -13.63 9.49
CA LEU A 42 -29.22 -13.40 8.29
C LEU A 42 -30.35 -14.43 8.22
N ALA A 43 -31.50 -14.04 7.67
CA ALA A 43 -32.64 -14.92 7.48
C ALA A 43 -32.51 -15.81 6.24
N GLY A 44 -31.64 -15.45 5.30
CA GLY A 44 -31.37 -16.20 4.07
C GLY A 44 -32.52 -16.15 3.07
N LYS A 45 -33.29 -15.05 3.07
CA LYS A 45 -34.47 -14.87 2.21
C LYS A 45 -34.15 -14.09 0.94
N ILE A 46 -33.19 -13.16 1.02
CA ILE A 46 -32.71 -12.35 -0.12
C ILE A 46 -31.18 -12.28 -0.06
N HIS A 47 -30.56 -11.51 -0.96
CA HIS A 47 -29.11 -11.37 -0.95
C HIS A 47 -28.61 -10.80 0.40
N PRO A 48 -27.50 -11.33 0.98
CA PRO A 48 -26.99 -10.89 2.28
C PRO A 48 -26.81 -9.38 2.45
N VAL A 49 -26.32 -8.70 1.41
CA VAL A 49 -26.16 -7.23 1.39
C VAL A 49 -27.51 -6.54 1.58
N ASP A 50 -28.54 -6.99 0.87
CA ASP A 50 -29.88 -6.39 0.95
C ASP A 50 -30.54 -6.63 2.31
N GLU A 51 -30.36 -7.82 2.90
CA GLU A 51 -30.83 -8.10 4.26
C GLU A 51 -30.21 -7.13 5.27
N LEU A 52 -28.90 -6.90 5.17
CA LEU A 52 -28.16 -6.02 6.08
C LEU A 52 -28.52 -4.54 5.91
N LEU A 53 -28.78 -4.11 4.66
CA LEU A 53 -29.30 -2.77 4.39
C LEU A 53 -30.73 -2.60 4.92
N ALA A 54 -31.58 -3.62 4.76
CA ALA A 54 -32.97 -3.60 5.19
C ALA A 54 -33.14 -3.41 6.71
N ILE A 55 -32.19 -3.91 7.52
CA ILE A 55 -32.18 -3.69 8.98
C ILE A 55 -32.20 -2.19 9.29
N ARG A 56 -31.24 -1.43 8.74
CA ARG A 56 -31.14 0.01 8.99
C ARG A 56 -32.26 0.81 8.32
N GLN A 57 -32.72 0.39 7.14
CA GLN A 57 -33.86 1.02 6.48
C GLN A 57 -35.12 0.92 7.35
N LYS A 58 -35.38 -0.26 7.93
CA LYS A 58 -36.50 -0.47 8.85
C LYS A 58 -36.39 0.39 10.11
N GLU A 59 -35.22 0.47 10.73
CA GLU A 59 -34.98 1.35 11.89
C GLU A 59 -35.22 2.83 11.58
N LYS A 60 -34.92 3.25 10.34
CA LYS A 60 -35.07 4.64 9.89
C LYS A 60 -36.38 4.92 9.16
N ASN A 61 -37.29 3.95 9.08
CA ASN A 61 -38.55 4.03 8.31
C ASN A 61 -38.35 4.45 6.85
N LEU A 62 -37.25 4.01 6.23
CA LEU A 62 -36.93 4.26 4.84
C LEU A 62 -37.56 3.19 3.96
N LYS A 63 -38.10 3.60 2.81
CA LYS A 63 -38.62 2.71 1.78
C LYS A 63 -37.65 2.69 0.60
N PRO A 64 -37.23 1.51 0.12
CA PRO A 64 -36.47 1.40 -1.12
C PRO A 64 -37.21 2.02 -2.30
N VAL A 65 -36.45 2.58 -3.23
CA VAL A 65 -36.98 2.94 -4.56
C VAL A 65 -37.17 1.67 -5.40
N PRO A 66 -38.01 1.71 -6.45
CA PRO A 66 -38.15 0.59 -7.38
C PRO A 66 -36.81 0.23 -8.06
N ASP A 67 -36.70 -1.03 -8.49
CA ASP A 67 -35.55 -1.50 -9.25
C ASP A 67 -35.34 -0.69 -10.53
N ALA A 68 -34.06 -0.49 -10.87
CA ALA A 68 -33.71 0.17 -12.11
C ALA A 68 -34.00 -0.74 -13.31
N ALA A 69 -34.36 -0.14 -14.45
CA ALA A 69 -34.51 -0.88 -15.70
C ALA A 69 -33.19 -1.61 -16.07
N PRO A 70 -33.25 -2.78 -16.72
CA PRO A 70 -32.06 -3.58 -17.05
C PRO A 70 -30.97 -2.77 -17.78
N GLU A 71 -31.35 -1.91 -18.72
CA GLU A 71 -30.40 -1.10 -19.50
C GLU A 71 -29.64 -0.09 -18.61
N VAL A 72 -30.29 0.37 -17.54
CA VAL A 72 -29.67 1.24 -16.54
C VAL A 72 -28.68 0.44 -15.68
N LEU A 73 -29.05 -0.77 -15.25
CA LEU A 73 -28.17 -1.66 -14.49
C LEU A 73 -26.92 -2.03 -15.28
N LEU A 74 -27.08 -2.42 -16.55
CA LEU A 74 -25.97 -2.74 -17.45
C LEU A 74 -24.98 -1.57 -17.58
N ARG A 75 -25.48 -0.37 -17.87
CA ARG A 75 -24.63 0.82 -17.99
C ARG A 75 -23.89 1.15 -16.69
N ARG A 76 -24.59 1.08 -15.55
CA ARG A 76 -23.99 1.33 -14.22
C ARG A 76 -22.89 0.33 -13.91
N ALA A 77 -23.17 -0.97 -14.07
CA ALA A 77 -22.20 -2.03 -13.84
C ALA A 77 -20.95 -1.82 -14.70
N TRP A 78 -21.11 -1.59 -16.00
CA TRP A 78 -19.97 -1.34 -16.90
C TRP A 78 -19.18 -0.09 -16.53
N HIS A 79 -19.83 1.02 -16.20
CA HIS A 79 -19.13 2.23 -15.77
C HIS A 79 -18.35 2.06 -14.46
N VAL A 80 -18.95 1.38 -13.48
CA VAL A 80 -18.31 1.15 -12.18
C VAL A 80 -17.14 0.19 -12.33
N VAL A 81 -17.35 -0.95 -13.00
CA VAL A 81 -16.39 -2.04 -13.11
C VAL A 81 -15.24 -1.70 -14.06
N THR A 82 -15.54 -1.11 -15.23
CA THR A 82 -14.55 -0.89 -16.30
C THR A 82 -14.24 0.58 -16.57
N GLY A 83 -15.08 1.51 -16.11
CA GLY A 83 -14.98 2.92 -16.48
C GLY A 83 -15.52 3.26 -17.88
N LEU A 84 -16.09 2.29 -18.61
CA LEU A 84 -16.52 2.43 -20.00
C LEU A 84 -18.02 2.14 -20.18
N GLN A 85 -18.56 2.49 -21.35
CA GLN A 85 -19.90 2.06 -21.76
C GLN A 85 -19.89 0.56 -22.12
N PRO A 86 -21.02 -0.16 -21.94
CA PRO A 86 -21.14 -1.53 -22.41
C PRO A 86 -21.00 -1.61 -23.94
N PRO A 87 -20.36 -2.66 -24.49
CA PRO A 87 -20.38 -2.98 -25.90
C PRO A 87 -21.80 -2.98 -26.46
N GLU A 88 -21.98 -2.48 -27.67
CA GLU A 88 -23.30 -2.37 -28.31
C GLU A 88 -24.03 -3.73 -28.39
N ALA A 89 -23.27 -4.81 -28.61
CA ALA A 89 -23.78 -6.17 -28.65
C ALA A 89 -24.41 -6.64 -27.32
N LEU A 90 -23.99 -6.07 -26.18
CA LEU A 90 -24.55 -6.36 -24.85
C LEU A 90 -25.74 -5.47 -24.53
N GLY A 91 -25.74 -4.23 -25.00
CA GLY A 91 -26.87 -3.30 -24.82
C GLY A 91 -28.19 -3.80 -25.41
N LYS A 92 -28.15 -4.76 -26.34
CA LYS A 92 -29.33 -5.38 -26.96
C LYS A 92 -29.86 -6.60 -26.19
N ARG A 93 -29.07 -7.18 -25.27
CA ARG A 93 -29.38 -8.43 -24.56
C ARG A 93 -30.12 -8.16 -23.25
N GLY A 94 -31.43 -7.94 -23.31
CA GLY A 94 -32.27 -7.80 -22.11
C GLY A 94 -32.60 -9.15 -21.45
N PRO A 95 -33.01 -9.17 -20.17
CA PRO A 95 -33.42 -10.39 -19.47
C PRO A 95 -34.62 -11.10 -20.15
N GLY A 96 -35.45 -10.35 -20.87
CA GLY A 96 -36.61 -10.89 -21.60
C GLY A 96 -36.27 -11.75 -22.83
N GLU A 97 -35.08 -11.62 -23.42
CA GLU A 97 -34.72 -12.39 -24.63
C GLU A 97 -34.60 -13.90 -24.35
N ARG A 98 -34.22 -14.27 -23.12
CA ARG A 98 -34.06 -15.66 -22.68
C ARG A 98 -35.08 -16.12 -21.64
N GLY A 99 -36.02 -15.24 -21.25
CA GLY A 99 -36.95 -15.52 -20.15
C GLY A 99 -36.23 -15.76 -18.82
N GLU A 100 -35.03 -15.20 -18.66
CA GLU A 100 -34.17 -15.44 -17.49
C GLU A 100 -34.51 -14.49 -16.33
N PRO A 101 -34.37 -14.94 -15.07
CA PRO A 101 -34.52 -14.06 -13.90
C PRO A 101 -33.54 -12.89 -13.93
N LEU A 102 -33.98 -11.71 -13.46
CA LEU A 102 -33.15 -10.49 -13.42
C LEU A 102 -31.82 -10.70 -12.66
N ALA A 103 -31.83 -11.49 -11.59
CA ALA A 103 -30.65 -11.79 -10.79
C ALA A 103 -29.59 -12.57 -11.60
N GLU A 104 -30.01 -13.61 -12.33
CA GLU A 104 -29.12 -14.41 -13.18
C GLU A 104 -28.56 -13.60 -14.35
N TRP A 105 -29.41 -12.80 -14.98
CA TRP A 105 -28.99 -11.88 -16.04
C TRP A 105 -27.96 -10.87 -15.51
N SER A 106 -28.22 -10.26 -14.34
CA SER A 106 -27.33 -9.25 -13.75
C SER A 106 -25.97 -9.84 -13.38
N ALA A 107 -25.95 -11.02 -12.75
CA ALA A 107 -24.72 -11.72 -12.38
C ALA A 107 -23.84 -11.98 -13.62
N ARG A 108 -24.41 -12.55 -14.69
CA ARG A 108 -23.66 -12.79 -15.92
C ARG A 108 -23.11 -11.49 -16.54
N MET A 109 -23.89 -10.40 -16.49
CA MET A 109 -23.43 -9.12 -17.03
C MET A 109 -22.28 -8.51 -16.23
N ILE A 110 -22.27 -8.73 -14.91
CA ILE A 110 -21.18 -8.34 -14.03
C ILE A 110 -19.94 -9.20 -14.32
N ASP A 111 -20.09 -10.53 -14.46
CA ASP A 111 -19.00 -11.43 -14.82
C ASP A 111 -18.34 -11.02 -16.15
N GLU A 112 -19.13 -10.66 -17.15
CA GLU A 112 -18.61 -10.18 -18.43
C GLU A 112 -17.84 -8.87 -18.28
N ALA A 113 -18.34 -7.92 -17.49
CA ALA A 113 -17.63 -6.68 -17.18
C ALA A 113 -16.32 -6.93 -16.42
N LEU A 114 -16.32 -7.85 -15.44
CA LEU A 114 -15.15 -8.26 -14.65
C LEU A 114 -14.11 -9.04 -15.48
N SER A 115 -14.53 -9.68 -16.57
CA SER A 115 -13.65 -10.37 -17.52
C SER A 115 -12.93 -9.42 -18.48
N SER A 116 -13.41 -8.17 -18.61
CA SER A 116 -12.81 -7.16 -19.48
C SER A 116 -11.42 -6.75 -18.97
N PRO A 117 -10.40 -6.60 -19.84
CA PRO A 117 -9.08 -6.10 -19.42
C PRO A 117 -9.13 -4.69 -18.83
N HIS A 118 -10.16 -3.91 -19.17
CA HIS A 118 -10.41 -2.57 -18.63
C HIS A 118 -10.79 -2.58 -17.14
N TYR A 119 -11.19 -3.73 -16.58
CA TYR A 119 -11.35 -3.89 -15.13
C TYR A 119 -10.03 -3.58 -14.41
N GLY A 120 -8.94 -4.27 -14.77
CA GLY A 120 -7.64 -4.05 -14.15
C GLY A 120 -7.14 -2.63 -14.33
N GLU A 121 -7.35 -2.01 -15.49
CA GLU A 121 -6.98 -0.61 -15.73
C GLU A 121 -7.74 0.36 -14.81
N ARG A 122 -9.06 0.15 -14.68
CA ARG A 122 -9.94 0.98 -13.86
C ARG A 122 -9.58 0.86 -12.38
N TRP A 123 -9.42 -0.36 -11.90
CA TRP A 123 -9.19 -0.66 -10.48
C TRP A 123 -7.73 -0.40 -10.06
N ALA A 124 -6.76 -0.60 -10.97
CA ALA A 124 -5.38 -0.23 -10.70
C ALA A 124 -5.24 1.27 -10.44
N ARG A 125 -5.97 2.14 -11.17
CA ARG A 125 -5.96 3.58 -10.90
C ARG A 125 -6.32 3.90 -9.44
N HIS A 126 -7.36 3.23 -8.92
CA HIS A 126 -7.78 3.39 -7.53
C HIS A 126 -6.70 2.93 -6.53
N TRP A 127 -6.05 1.80 -6.81
CA TRP A 127 -4.96 1.31 -5.96
C TRP A 127 -3.71 2.20 -6.04
N LEU A 128 -3.33 2.65 -7.23
CA LEU A 128 -2.11 3.42 -7.47
C LEU A 128 -2.16 4.81 -6.80
N ASP A 129 -3.34 5.40 -6.66
CA ASP A 129 -3.56 6.61 -5.87
C ASP A 129 -3.21 6.36 -4.39
N VAL A 130 -3.62 5.22 -3.83
CA VAL A 130 -3.32 4.80 -2.45
C VAL A 130 -1.86 4.41 -2.29
N ALA A 131 -1.29 3.75 -3.29
CA ALA A 131 0.10 3.30 -3.33
C ALA A 131 1.10 4.40 -3.69
N ARG A 132 0.65 5.67 -3.73
CA ARG A 132 1.49 6.87 -3.97
C ARG A 132 2.37 6.72 -5.23
N TYR A 133 1.78 6.16 -6.28
CA TYR A 133 2.46 5.98 -7.57
C TYR A 133 2.95 7.32 -8.13
N ALA A 134 4.19 7.34 -8.59
CA ALA A 134 4.76 8.49 -9.28
C ALA A 134 5.86 8.03 -10.24
N ASP A 135 5.88 8.60 -11.44
CA ASP A 135 6.98 8.41 -12.40
C ASP A 135 8.23 9.23 -12.01
N THR A 136 8.09 10.15 -11.05
CA THR A 136 9.16 11.07 -10.64
C THR A 136 9.50 10.97 -9.16
N LYS A 137 10.78 11.16 -8.84
CA LYS A 137 11.36 11.19 -7.49
C LYS A 137 11.06 12.52 -6.76
N GLY A 138 10.49 13.52 -7.43
CA GLY A 138 10.32 14.87 -6.91
C GLY A 138 11.61 15.70 -7.00
N TYR A 139 11.89 16.49 -5.96
CA TYR A 139 12.99 17.46 -5.97
C TYR A 139 14.36 16.78 -5.79
N SER A 140 15.10 16.64 -6.88
CA SER A 140 16.48 16.14 -6.93
C SER A 140 17.36 17.10 -7.72
N PHE A 141 18.48 17.51 -7.13
CA PHE A 141 19.48 18.40 -7.74
C PHE A 141 20.66 17.65 -8.36
N THR A 142 20.94 16.44 -7.88
CA THR A 142 22.19 15.71 -8.17
C THR A 142 21.98 14.34 -8.82
N ALA A 143 20.72 13.87 -8.92
CA ALA A 143 20.34 12.61 -9.55
C ALA A 143 19.15 12.81 -10.50
N GLY A 144 19.00 11.90 -11.47
CA GLY A 144 17.87 11.88 -12.40
C GLY A 144 16.53 11.92 -11.65
N ARG A 145 15.58 12.71 -12.16
CA ARG A 145 14.28 12.94 -11.50
C ARG A 145 13.25 11.85 -11.78
N LEU A 146 13.50 10.96 -12.72
CA LEU A 146 12.58 9.89 -13.11
C LEU A 146 12.89 8.60 -12.36
N PHE A 147 11.86 7.78 -12.18
CA PHE A 147 11.98 6.35 -11.94
C PHE A 147 11.86 5.64 -13.30
N PRO A 148 12.97 5.19 -13.91
CA PRO A 148 12.97 4.73 -15.30
C PRO A 148 11.98 3.59 -15.58
N PHE A 149 11.74 2.74 -14.58
CA PHE A 149 10.89 1.57 -14.69
C PHE A 149 9.65 1.62 -13.79
N ALA A 150 9.18 2.81 -13.38
CA ALA A 150 7.98 2.93 -12.56
C ALA A 150 6.75 2.25 -13.17
N PHE A 151 6.60 2.34 -14.50
CA PHE A 151 5.51 1.75 -15.25
C PHE A 151 5.35 0.24 -15.02
N THR A 152 6.43 -0.48 -14.70
CA THR A 152 6.38 -1.94 -14.46
C THR A 152 5.54 -2.30 -13.25
N TYR A 153 5.52 -1.45 -12.22
CA TYR A 153 4.64 -1.63 -11.07
C TYR A 153 3.18 -1.34 -11.42
N ARG A 154 2.92 -0.27 -12.19
CA ARG A 154 1.56 0.02 -12.71
C ARG A 154 1.02 -1.16 -13.49
N ASP A 155 1.80 -1.68 -14.43
CA ASP A 155 1.40 -2.78 -15.30
C ASP A 155 1.21 -4.07 -14.50
N TRP A 156 2.06 -4.33 -13.50
CA TRP A 156 1.88 -5.44 -12.57
C TRP A 156 0.58 -5.32 -11.76
N VAL A 157 0.22 -4.13 -11.25
CA VAL A 157 -1.05 -3.94 -10.52
C VAL A 157 -2.24 -4.21 -11.44
N ILE A 158 -2.21 -3.70 -12.68
CA ILE A 158 -3.26 -3.96 -13.69
C ILE A 158 -3.41 -5.45 -13.95
N GLU A 159 -2.29 -6.15 -14.19
CA GLU A 159 -2.28 -7.59 -14.45
C GLU A 159 -2.77 -8.39 -13.24
N ALA A 160 -2.30 -8.06 -12.03
CA ALA A 160 -2.67 -8.73 -10.79
C ALA A 160 -4.19 -8.65 -10.53
N LEU A 161 -4.79 -7.46 -10.72
CA LEU A 161 -6.23 -7.28 -10.57
C LEU A 161 -7.01 -8.02 -11.66
N ASN A 162 -6.57 -7.94 -12.93
CA ASN A 162 -7.22 -8.67 -14.02
C ASN A 162 -7.22 -10.19 -13.82
N LYS A 163 -6.14 -10.72 -13.25
CA LYS A 163 -6.01 -12.14 -12.89
C LYS A 163 -6.71 -12.51 -11.59
N ASP A 164 -7.29 -11.54 -10.89
CA ASP A 164 -7.87 -11.71 -9.56
C ASP A 164 -6.89 -12.39 -8.60
N LEU A 165 -5.64 -11.91 -8.60
CA LEU A 165 -4.64 -12.36 -7.65
C LEU A 165 -5.21 -12.15 -6.22
N PRO A 166 -5.25 -13.19 -5.36
CA PRO A 166 -5.74 -13.08 -3.99
C PRO A 166 -5.17 -11.84 -3.31
N TYR A 167 -6.03 -11.02 -2.71
CA TYR A 167 -5.63 -9.72 -2.16
C TYR A 167 -4.54 -9.85 -1.09
N ASP A 168 -4.51 -10.96 -0.33
CA ASP A 168 -3.43 -11.20 0.62
C ASP A 168 -2.08 -11.44 -0.06
N GLU A 169 -2.04 -12.25 -1.13
CA GLU A 169 -0.85 -12.45 -1.97
C GLU A 169 -0.43 -11.16 -2.70
N PHE A 170 -1.40 -10.38 -3.18
CA PHE A 170 -1.17 -9.07 -3.76
C PHE A 170 -0.43 -8.15 -2.77
N LEU A 171 -0.88 -8.08 -1.51
CA LEU A 171 -0.19 -7.30 -0.48
C LEU A 171 1.19 -7.88 -0.12
N ARG A 172 1.32 -9.20 -0.01
CA ARG A 172 2.60 -9.84 0.36
C ARG A 172 3.68 -9.59 -0.67
N ARG A 173 3.36 -9.74 -1.96
CA ARG A 173 4.31 -9.51 -3.07
C ARG A 173 4.79 -8.06 -3.11
N GLN A 174 3.91 -7.10 -2.84
CA GLN A 174 4.28 -5.67 -2.80
C GLN A 174 5.30 -5.33 -1.71
N ILE A 175 5.41 -6.15 -0.67
CA ILE A 175 6.33 -5.92 0.45
C ILE A 175 7.58 -6.79 0.33
N ALA A 176 7.44 -8.02 -0.18
CA ALA A 176 8.45 -9.07 -0.04
C ALA A 176 8.59 -10.02 -1.23
N ALA A 177 8.17 -9.65 -2.46
CA ALA A 177 8.28 -10.54 -3.63
C ALA A 177 9.70 -11.10 -3.88
N ASP A 178 10.76 -10.36 -3.56
CA ASP A 178 12.16 -10.82 -3.68
C ASP A 178 12.54 -11.89 -2.64
N LEU A 179 11.76 -12.02 -1.58
CA LEU A 179 11.95 -12.99 -0.49
C LEU A 179 10.97 -14.17 -0.57
N MET A 180 10.13 -14.20 -1.60
CA MET A 180 9.12 -15.23 -1.82
C MET A 180 9.54 -16.16 -2.96
N ASP A 181 9.03 -17.39 -2.95
CA ASP A 181 9.19 -18.33 -4.06
C ASP A 181 8.23 -17.99 -5.20
N VAL A 182 8.52 -16.88 -5.89
CA VAL A 182 7.72 -16.37 -7.01
C VAL A 182 8.64 -16.03 -8.20
N PRO A 183 8.13 -16.08 -9.44
CA PRO A 183 8.91 -15.68 -10.61
C PRO A 183 9.46 -14.26 -10.48
N VAL A 184 10.67 -14.01 -10.99
CA VAL A 184 11.35 -12.69 -10.90
C VAL A 184 10.49 -11.52 -11.41
N ARG A 185 9.61 -11.76 -12.39
CA ARG A 185 8.61 -10.78 -12.87
C ARG A 185 7.73 -10.19 -11.77
N GLU A 186 7.43 -10.97 -10.73
CA GLU A 186 6.61 -10.53 -9.60
C GLU A 186 7.33 -9.50 -8.71
N GLN A 187 8.65 -9.33 -8.85
CA GLN A 187 9.38 -8.27 -8.15
C GLN A 187 8.96 -6.86 -8.62
N ALA A 188 8.23 -6.73 -9.74
CA ALA A 188 7.57 -5.49 -10.12
C ALA A 188 6.64 -4.95 -9.02
N ALA A 189 6.05 -5.83 -8.20
CA ALA A 189 5.24 -5.49 -7.04
C ALA A 189 5.97 -4.60 -6.02
N LEU A 190 7.30 -4.73 -5.90
CA LEU A 190 8.14 -3.94 -4.98
C LEU A 190 8.17 -2.44 -5.34
N GLY A 191 7.58 -2.05 -6.48
CA GLY A 191 7.18 -0.68 -6.77
C GLY A 191 6.46 0.01 -5.61
N PHE A 192 5.64 -0.74 -4.85
CA PHE A 192 4.94 -0.24 -3.66
C PHE A 192 5.87 0.35 -2.59
N LEU A 193 7.09 -0.19 -2.42
CA LEU A 193 8.09 0.30 -1.45
C LEU A 193 9.13 1.25 -2.08
N THR A 194 9.30 1.23 -3.40
CA THR A 194 10.33 1.99 -4.12
C THR A 194 9.83 3.27 -4.77
N LEU A 195 8.60 3.31 -5.26
CA LEU A 195 8.03 4.51 -5.88
C LEU A 195 7.58 5.52 -4.83
N GLY A 196 7.27 6.74 -5.27
CA GLY A 196 6.82 7.84 -4.42
C GLY A 196 7.90 8.89 -4.16
N ARG A 197 7.58 9.84 -3.26
CA ARG A 197 8.39 11.04 -3.02
C ARG A 197 9.76 10.69 -2.42
N ARG A 198 10.81 11.33 -2.94
CA ARG A 198 12.16 11.24 -2.37
C ARG A 198 12.51 12.47 -1.55
N TYR A 199 13.28 12.24 -0.49
CA TYR A 199 13.78 13.27 0.42
C TYR A 199 15.30 13.26 0.39
N LEU A 200 15.89 14.33 -0.13
CA LEU A 200 17.34 14.45 -0.28
C LEU A 200 18.04 14.34 1.08
N ASN A 201 18.95 13.38 1.21
CA ASN A 201 19.73 13.12 2.43
C ASN A 201 18.89 12.88 3.71
N LYS A 202 17.60 12.52 3.58
CA LYS A 202 16.70 12.24 4.70
C LYS A 202 16.13 10.83 4.60
N HIS A 203 16.98 9.86 4.88
CA HIS A 203 16.63 8.44 4.82
C HIS A 203 15.49 8.06 5.79
N ASP A 204 15.45 8.70 6.95
CA ASP A 204 14.37 8.56 7.94
C ASP A 204 12.99 8.93 7.38
N LEU A 205 12.90 9.96 6.54
CA LEU A 205 11.63 10.36 5.92
C LEU A 205 11.17 9.38 4.87
N ILE A 206 12.09 8.73 4.16
CA ILE A 206 11.76 7.66 3.21
C ILE A 206 11.21 6.44 3.97
N ILE A 207 11.82 6.09 5.11
CA ILE A 207 11.31 5.00 5.97
C ILE A 207 9.95 5.37 6.57
N ALA A 208 9.77 6.60 7.07
CA ALA A 208 8.50 7.06 7.61
C ALA A 208 7.37 6.96 6.56
N ASP A 209 7.64 7.36 5.33
CA ASP A 209 6.71 7.25 4.20
C ASP A 209 6.37 5.79 3.85
N ARG A 210 7.35 4.88 3.91
CA ARG A 210 7.13 3.42 3.73
C ARG A 210 6.26 2.81 4.82
N ILE A 211 6.48 3.21 6.08
CA ILE A 211 5.65 2.76 7.20
C ILE A 211 4.21 3.26 6.99
N ASP A 212 4.04 4.55 6.69
CA ASP A 212 2.70 5.14 6.53
C ASP A 212 1.95 4.57 5.34
N VAL A 213 2.57 4.44 4.16
CA VAL A 213 1.86 3.80 3.03
C VAL A 213 1.47 2.37 3.37
N THR A 214 2.33 1.61 4.05
CA THR A 214 2.03 0.21 4.39
C THR A 214 0.83 0.15 5.31
N PHE A 215 0.83 0.87 6.43
CA PHE A 215 -0.22 0.76 7.44
C PHE A 215 -1.49 1.53 7.09
N ARG A 216 -1.38 2.69 6.44
CA ARG A 216 -2.55 3.46 6.00
C ARG A 216 -3.27 2.75 4.86
N SER A 217 -2.53 2.18 3.90
CA SER A 217 -3.15 1.46 2.79
C SER A 217 -3.70 0.10 3.23
N THR A 218 -3.03 -0.68 4.07
CA THR A 218 -3.51 -2.05 4.34
C THR A 218 -4.44 -2.11 5.55
N MET A 219 -4.12 -1.42 6.64
CA MET A 219 -4.83 -1.51 7.92
C MET A 219 -5.65 -0.26 8.26
N GLY A 220 -5.56 0.81 7.46
CA GLY A 220 -6.23 2.06 7.77
C GLY A 220 -5.70 2.65 9.08
N LEU A 221 -4.40 2.56 9.34
CA LEU A 221 -3.77 3.09 10.55
C LEU A 221 -2.76 4.18 10.20
N THR A 222 -2.79 5.28 10.95
CA THR A 222 -1.83 6.37 10.77
C THR A 222 -0.63 6.21 11.71
N MET A 223 0.57 6.06 11.14
CA MET A 223 1.80 5.83 11.91
C MET A 223 2.69 7.07 12.05
N GLN A 224 2.41 8.15 11.31
CA GLN A 224 3.29 9.32 11.22
C GLN A 224 3.51 10.02 12.56
N CYS A 225 2.46 10.21 13.37
CA CYS A 225 2.57 10.84 14.69
C CYS A 225 3.37 10.00 15.68
N VAL A 226 3.28 8.67 15.55
CA VAL A 226 3.89 7.68 16.44
C VAL A 226 5.42 7.74 16.42
N ARG A 227 5.99 8.35 15.38
CA ARG A 227 7.43 8.60 15.27
C ARG A 227 8.00 9.40 16.45
N CYS A 228 7.26 10.38 16.96
CA CYS A 228 7.77 11.36 17.92
C CYS A 228 7.22 11.14 19.34
N HIS A 229 6.04 10.55 19.47
CA HIS A 229 5.41 10.24 20.74
C HIS A 229 4.44 9.07 20.55
N ASP A 230 4.11 8.35 21.63
CA ASP A 230 3.06 7.35 21.59
C ASP A 230 1.76 7.98 21.10
N HIS A 231 0.99 7.25 20.29
CA HIS A 231 -0.20 7.80 19.70
C HIS A 231 -1.17 8.29 20.79
N LYS A 232 -1.81 9.43 20.57
CA LYS A 232 -2.63 10.10 21.61
C LYS A 232 -3.83 9.25 22.04
N SER A 233 -4.33 8.39 21.17
CA SER A 233 -5.56 7.62 21.39
C SER A 233 -5.37 6.15 21.01
N ASP A 234 -5.07 5.88 19.74
CA ASP A 234 -4.81 4.52 19.26
C ASP A 234 -3.73 3.78 20.06
N PRO A 235 -3.83 2.44 20.18
CA PRO A 235 -2.90 1.62 20.96
C PRO A 235 -1.59 1.37 20.20
N LEU A 236 -0.95 2.45 19.75
CA LEU A 236 0.27 2.45 18.96
C LEU A 236 1.35 3.24 19.68
N THR A 237 2.49 2.60 19.93
CA THR A 237 3.60 3.17 20.69
C THR A 237 4.78 3.51 19.80
N MET A 238 5.68 4.37 20.28
CA MET A 238 6.96 4.61 19.63
C MET A 238 7.75 3.31 19.44
N GLN A 239 7.64 2.36 20.38
CA GLN A 239 8.28 1.06 20.24
C GLN A 239 7.77 0.30 19.01
N ASP A 240 6.47 0.36 18.73
CA ASP A 240 5.88 -0.24 17.52
C ASP A 240 6.39 0.43 16.26
N TYR A 241 6.39 1.78 16.24
CA TYR A 241 6.91 2.54 15.11
C TYR A 241 8.39 2.21 14.83
N TYR A 242 9.25 2.18 15.86
CA TYR A 242 10.67 1.93 15.68
C TYR A 242 11.00 0.45 15.41
N GLY A 243 10.15 -0.48 15.86
CA GLY A 243 10.20 -1.87 15.42
C GLY A 243 10.01 -2.01 13.91
N LEU A 244 9.01 -1.31 13.35
CA LEU A 244 8.76 -1.24 11.92
C LEU A 244 9.84 -0.44 11.17
N TYR A 245 10.33 0.66 11.76
CA TYR A 245 11.47 1.40 11.23
C TYR A 245 12.67 0.48 11.01
N GLY A 246 12.95 -0.43 11.96
CA GLY A 246 14.02 -1.40 11.81
C GLY A 246 13.83 -2.34 10.62
N VAL A 247 12.60 -2.69 10.25
CA VAL A 247 12.33 -3.52 9.07
C VAL A 247 12.78 -2.80 7.80
N PHE A 248 12.32 -1.56 7.62
CA PHE A 248 12.63 -0.77 6.43
C PHE A 248 14.06 -0.22 6.42
N ASP A 249 14.68 0.07 7.58
CA ASP A 249 16.10 0.45 7.67
C ASP A 249 17.04 -0.76 7.41
N SER A 250 16.54 -1.98 7.63
CA SER A 250 17.22 -3.23 7.24
C SER A 250 17.04 -3.60 5.76
N THR A 251 16.35 -2.74 4.99
CA THR A 251 16.09 -2.91 3.57
C THR A 251 16.84 -1.83 2.79
N GLU A 252 17.44 -2.18 1.65
CA GLU A 252 18.08 -1.22 0.74
C GLU A 252 17.47 -1.28 -0.66
N GLU A 253 17.48 -0.15 -1.36
CA GLU A 253 17.08 -0.13 -2.76
C GLU A 253 18.17 -0.71 -3.64
N VAL A 254 17.75 -1.49 -4.63
CA VAL A 254 18.64 -2.02 -5.64
C VAL A 254 19.05 -0.85 -6.56
N PRO A 255 20.35 -0.61 -6.77
CA PRO A 255 20.82 0.42 -7.70
C PRO A 255 20.26 0.21 -9.11
N GLU A 256 20.04 1.28 -9.88
CA GLU A 256 19.40 1.22 -11.22
C GLU A 256 20.06 0.18 -12.15
N GLY A 257 21.39 0.11 -12.13
CA GLY A 257 22.17 -0.87 -12.88
C GLY A 257 22.07 -2.33 -12.47
N GLU A 258 21.61 -2.58 -11.25
CA GLU A 258 21.45 -3.91 -10.65
C GLU A 258 19.97 -4.34 -10.60
N LEU A 259 19.03 -3.50 -11.07
CA LEU A 259 17.61 -3.80 -10.99
C LEU A 259 17.29 -5.13 -11.71
N PRO A 260 16.44 -5.99 -11.12
CA PRO A 260 16.10 -7.28 -11.70
C PRO A 260 15.46 -7.11 -13.08
N VAL A 261 15.99 -7.83 -14.07
CA VAL A 261 15.40 -7.91 -15.41
C VAL A 261 14.18 -8.81 -15.34
N ILE A 262 13.01 -8.26 -15.66
CA ILE A 262 11.72 -8.96 -15.61
C ILE A 262 11.21 -9.38 -17.00
N ALA A 263 11.68 -8.72 -18.05
CA ALA A 263 11.48 -9.15 -19.44
C ALA A 263 12.66 -8.72 -20.30
N THR A 264 13.10 -9.60 -21.19
CA THR A 264 14.14 -9.30 -22.18
C THR A 264 13.48 -9.09 -23.54
N PRO A 265 13.77 -7.98 -24.24
CA PRO A 265 13.30 -7.75 -25.60
C PRO A 265 13.74 -8.86 -26.56
N GLU A 266 12.94 -9.07 -27.61
CA GLU A 266 13.31 -9.95 -28.72
C GLU A 266 14.60 -9.45 -29.41
N ASP A 267 15.36 -10.37 -30.02
CA ASP A 267 16.59 -10.05 -30.75
C ASP A 267 16.32 -9.33 -32.08
N SER A 268 15.97 -8.06 -31.96
CA SER A 268 15.71 -7.14 -33.06
C SER A 268 16.97 -6.35 -33.45
N PRO A 269 17.04 -5.80 -34.68
CA PRO A 269 18.10 -4.86 -35.04
C PRO A 269 18.22 -3.68 -34.05
N GLY A 270 17.09 -3.19 -33.53
CA GLY A 270 17.06 -2.15 -32.51
C GLY A 270 17.67 -2.59 -31.18
N TYR A 271 17.36 -3.81 -30.72
CA TYR A 271 17.98 -4.39 -29.53
C TYR A 271 19.50 -4.55 -29.67
N ARG A 272 19.97 -5.03 -30.83
CA ARG A 272 21.41 -5.16 -31.11
C ARG A 272 22.11 -3.79 -31.11
N ALA A 273 21.51 -2.78 -31.73
CA ALA A 273 22.04 -1.42 -31.72
C ALA A 273 22.10 -0.83 -30.30
N PHE A 274 21.03 -1.00 -29.52
CA PHE A 274 21.00 -0.61 -28.11
C PHE A 274 22.12 -1.30 -27.31
N ARG A 275 22.29 -2.61 -27.46
CA ARG A 275 23.35 -3.36 -26.75
C ARG A 275 24.75 -2.90 -27.14
N GLN A 276 25.00 -2.59 -28.41
CA GLN A 276 26.29 -2.07 -28.85
C GLN A 276 26.58 -0.70 -28.24
N GLU A 277 25.61 0.20 -28.21
CA GLU A 277 25.77 1.52 -27.59
C GLU A 277 25.93 1.43 -26.07
N LEU A 278 25.19 0.52 -25.40
CA LEU A 278 25.36 0.26 -23.97
C LEU A 278 26.77 -0.27 -23.67
N LEU A 279 27.26 -1.21 -24.47
CA LEU A 279 28.61 -1.77 -24.35
C LEU A 279 29.68 -0.70 -24.54
N LYS A 280 29.51 0.21 -25.51
CA LYS A 280 30.40 1.35 -25.72
C LYS A 280 30.46 2.26 -24.49
N ARG A 281 29.31 2.55 -23.87
CA ARG A 281 29.25 3.38 -22.64
C ARG A 281 29.88 2.67 -21.43
N ALA A 282 29.64 1.37 -21.28
CA ALA A 282 30.26 0.56 -20.24
C ALA A 282 31.78 0.50 -20.40
N ASN A 283 32.27 0.29 -21.61
CA ASN A 283 33.71 0.31 -21.91
C ASN A 283 34.34 1.65 -21.55
N ALA A 284 33.67 2.78 -21.83
CA ALA A 284 34.17 4.09 -21.40
C ALA A 284 34.32 4.22 -19.87
N ALA A 285 33.39 3.65 -19.09
CA ALA A 285 33.51 3.58 -17.63
C ALA A 285 34.69 2.71 -17.20
N HIS A 286 34.87 1.54 -17.83
CA HIS A 286 35.99 0.65 -17.58
C HIS A 286 37.34 1.25 -17.97
N ASP A 287 37.43 1.93 -19.12
CA ASP A 287 38.64 2.61 -19.60
C ASP A 287 39.05 3.68 -18.58
N TYR A 288 38.08 4.48 -18.11
CA TYR A 288 38.32 5.48 -17.08
C TYR A 288 38.78 4.86 -15.75
N ALA A 289 38.15 3.77 -15.32
CA ALA A 289 38.56 3.06 -14.12
C ALA A 289 39.99 2.49 -14.26
N ALA A 290 40.33 1.92 -15.43
CA ALA A 290 41.68 1.42 -15.71
C ALA A 290 42.74 2.51 -15.74
N GLU A 291 42.40 3.72 -16.21
CA GLU A 291 43.29 4.88 -16.19
C GLU A 291 43.64 5.33 -14.77
N LYS A 292 42.69 5.24 -13.83
CA LYS A 292 42.83 5.77 -12.47
C LYS A 292 43.22 4.74 -11.41
N ILE A 293 42.89 3.47 -11.63
CA ILE A 293 43.09 2.39 -10.67
C ILE A 293 44.18 1.46 -11.18
N LYS A 294 45.33 1.46 -10.49
CA LYS A 294 46.56 0.75 -10.88
C LYS A 294 46.38 -0.76 -11.13
N GLU A 295 45.46 -1.39 -10.40
CA GLU A 295 45.20 -2.84 -10.49
C GLU A 295 43.76 -3.13 -10.94
N TYR A 296 43.22 -2.26 -11.80
CA TYR A 296 41.87 -2.47 -12.32
C TYR A 296 41.82 -3.69 -13.24
N GLN A 297 41.03 -4.68 -12.86
CA GLN A 297 40.71 -5.83 -13.72
C GLN A 297 39.37 -5.60 -14.41
N ARG A 298 39.41 -5.42 -15.74
CA ARG A 298 38.19 -5.37 -16.54
C ARG A 298 37.48 -6.73 -16.45
N PRO A 299 36.17 -6.76 -16.13
CA PRO A 299 35.42 -8.00 -16.07
C PRO A 299 35.23 -8.61 -17.47
N PRO A 300 35.14 -9.95 -17.57
CA PRO A 300 34.93 -10.63 -18.86
C PRO A 300 33.58 -10.29 -19.50
N ALA A 301 32.58 -9.90 -18.69
CA ALA A 301 31.30 -9.37 -19.13
C ALA A 301 31.22 -7.87 -18.80
N PRO A 302 31.53 -6.95 -19.73
CA PRO A 302 31.57 -5.51 -19.44
C PRO A 302 30.23 -4.87 -19.07
N LEU A 303 29.11 -5.57 -19.29
CA LEU A 303 27.79 -5.11 -18.88
C LEU A 303 27.37 -5.62 -17.50
N ASP A 304 28.04 -6.64 -16.98
CA ASP A 304 27.73 -7.31 -15.71
C ASP A 304 28.89 -7.13 -14.74
N PHE A 305 28.88 -6.00 -14.03
CA PHE A 305 29.94 -5.64 -13.11
C PHE A 305 29.44 -4.80 -11.93
N ASP A 306 30.15 -4.91 -10.81
CA ASP A 306 29.89 -4.07 -9.64
C ASP A 306 30.29 -2.62 -9.94
N ARG A 307 29.28 -1.80 -10.24
CA ARG A 307 29.41 -0.37 -10.54
C ARG A 307 29.97 0.43 -9.36
N LYS A 308 29.93 -0.08 -8.12
CA LYS A 308 30.47 0.57 -6.93
C LYS A 308 31.92 0.21 -6.63
N LYS A 309 32.42 -0.94 -7.09
CA LYS A 309 33.78 -1.44 -6.80
C LYS A 309 34.89 -0.45 -7.14
N ALA A 310 34.75 0.29 -8.23
CA ALA A 310 35.73 1.32 -8.62
C ALA A 310 35.64 2.57 -7.73
N LEU A 311 34.45 2.95 -7.27
CA LEU A 311 34.25 4.20 -6.53
C LEU A 311 35.06 4.28 -5.23
N SER A 312 35.31 3.16 -4.56
CA SER A 312 36.10 3.14 -3.31
C SER A 312 37.57 3.48 -3.52
N GLN A 313 38.10 3.30 -4.73
CA GLN A 313 39.51 3.50 -5.09
C GLN A 313 39.78 4.83 -5.79
N LEU A 314 38.73 5.57 -6.14
CA LEU A 314 38.81 6.88 -6.81
C LEU A 314 38.74 8.02 -5.79
N ASP A 315 39.37 9.15 -6.11
CA ASP A 315 39.22 10.41 -5.37
C ASP A 315 37.86 11.09 -5.61
N GLN A 316 37.60 12.24 -4.98
CA GLN A 316 36.31 12.94 -5.12
C GLN A 316 36.01 13.41 -6.56
N SER A 317 36.99 13.97 -7.26
CA SER A 317 36.83 14.46 -8.63
C SER A 317 36.62 13.29 -9.59
N GLU A 318 37.42 12.24 -9.42
CA GLU A 318 37.37 11.04 -10.22
C GLU A 318 36.06 10.27 -10.05
N ARG A 319 35.56 10.17 -8.81
CA ARG A 319 34.22 9.64 -8.53
C ARG A 319 33.14 10.41 -9.28
N GLY A 320 33.26 11.73 -9.37
CA GLY A 320 32.32 12.57 -10.12
C GLY A 320 32.27 12.18 -11.60
N LYS A 321 33.43 12.07 -12.24
CA LYS A 321 33.54 11.69 -13.66
C LYS A 321 33.07 10.25 -13.92
N TYR A 322 33.48 9.30 -13.09
CA TYR A 322 33.06 7.91 -13.20
C TYR A 322 31.54 7.74 -13.01
N ARG A 323 30.93 8.42 -12.01
CA ARG A 323 29.47 8.47 -11.85
C ARG A 323 28.77 9.06 -13.07
N GLY A 324 29.35 10.07 -13.70
CA GLY A 324 28.83 10.64 -14.96
C GLY A 324 28.81 9.63 -16.11
N LEU A 325 29.80 8.73 -16.19
CA LEU A 325 29.83 7.66 -17.20
C LEU A 325 28.75 6.60 -16.91
N LEU A 326 28.62 6.19 -15.65
CA LEU A 326 27.55 5.27 -15.23
C LEU A 326 26.15 5.87 -15.48
N ALA A 327 25.97 7.15 -15.16
CA ALA A 327 24.69 7.85 -15.39
C ALA A 327 24.29 7.88 -16.87
N LYS A 328 25.25 7.95 -17.81
CA LYS A 328 24.96 7.83 -19.25
C LYS A 328 24.51 6.42 -19.63
N MET A 329 24.98 5.38 -18.95
CA MET A 329 24.47 4.02 -19.15
C MET A 329 23.03 3.93 -18.63
N ASP A 330 22.80 4.37 -17.40
CA ASP A 330 21.47 4.37 -16.76
C ASP A 330 20.45 5.16 -17.60
N GLU A 331 20.85 6.31 -18.16
CA GLU A 331 20.00 7.10 -19.03
C GLU A 331 19.62 6.38 -20.34
N LEU A 332 20.55 5.62 -20.92
CA LEU A 332 20.26 4.82 -22.13
C LEU A 332 19.29 3.68 -21.80
N GLU A 333 19.56 2.95 -20.72
CA GLU A 333 18.71 1.86 -20.23
C GLU A 333 17.31 2.37 -19.87
N GLY A 334 17.20 3.58 -19.32
CA GLY A 334 15.92 4.16 -18.91
C GLY A 334 15.09 4.83 -20.00
N LYS A 335 15.66 5.12 -21.18
CA LYS A 335 14.96 5.82 -22.27
C LYS A 335 14.75 4.98 -23.53
N SER A 336 15.52 3.91 -23.70
CA SER A 336 15.44 3.07 -24.89
C SER A 336 14.23 2.13 -24.82
N GLU A 337 13.38 2.14 -25.85
CA GLU A 337 12.32 1.15 -26.03
C GLU A 337 12.86 -0.29 -26.17
N PHE A 338 14.13 -0.42 -26.57
CA PHE A 338 14.82 -1.69 -26.69
C PHE A 338 15.61 -2.08 -25.42
N ALA A 339 15.48 -1.34 -24.31
CA ALA A 339 16.13 -1.75 -23.08
C ALA A 339 15.42 -2.96 -22.45
N PRO A 340 16.15 -3.86 -21.76
CA PRO A 340 15.52 -4.84 -20.87
C PRO A 340 14.56 -4.17 -19.89
N VAL A 341 13.37 -4.73 -19.76
CA VAL A 341 12.38 -4.26 -18.79
C VAL A 341 12.84 -4.73 -17.42
N ARG A 342 12.94 -3.80 -16.48
CA ARG A 342 13.41 -4.07 -15.11
C ARG A 342 12.36 -3.68 -14.09
N ALA A 343 12.34 -4.33 -12.93
CA ALA A 343 11.47 -3.92 -11.83
C ALA A 343 12.19 -2.96 -10.88
N MET A 344 11.49 -1.92 -10.41
CA MET A 344 11.96 -1.10 -9.30
C MET A 344 11.95 -1.94 -8.02
N ALA A 345 13.13 -2.26 -7.49
CA ALA A 345 13.27 -3.28 -6.44
C ALA A 345 13.98 -2.78 -5.18
N VAL A 346 13.67 -3.46 -4.08
CA VAL A 346 14.44 -3.44 -2.84
C VAL A 346 15.03 -4.82 -2.59
N ARG A 347 16.03 -4.90 -1.72
CA ARG A 347 16.58 -6.15 -1.18
C ARG A 347 16.92 -5.99 0.29
N ASP A 348 17.02 -7.11 0.99
CA ASP A 348 17.51 -7.11 2.36
C ASP A 348 18.99 -6.74 2.43
N ARG A 349 19.35 -5.95 3.45
CA ARG A 349 20.77 -5.72 3.75
C ARG A 349 21.41 -7.03 4.23
N PRO A 350 22.68 -7.31 3.89
CA PRO A 350 23.38 -8.50 4.39
C PRO A 350 23.43 -8.60 5.92
N LYS A 351 23.48 -7.44 6.60
CA LYS A 351 23.37 -7.33 8.05
C LYS A 351 22.17 -6.44 8.39
N PRO A 352 21.08 -7.03 8.89
CA PRO A 352 19.92 -6.27 9.33
C PRO A 352 20.30 -5.30 10.45
N ARG A 353 19.67 -4.12 10.47
CA ARG A 353 19.90 -3.11 11.50
C ARG A 353 19.05 -3.39 12.73
N GLU A 354 19.65 -3.29 13.91
CA GLU A 354 18.91 -3.25 15.17
C GLU A 354 18.38 -1.82 15.39
N PRO A 355 17.06 -1.60 15.36
CA PRO A 355 16.53 -0.27 15.55
C PRO A 355 16.64 0.18 17.01
N VAL A 356 16.70 1.50 17.17
CA VAL A 356 16.57 2.18 18.46
C VAL A 356 15.42 3.16 18.36
N ILE A 357 14.83 3.52 19.50
CA ILE A 357 13.88 4.64 19.55
C ILE A 357 14.67 5.93 19.35
N PHE A 358 14.27 6.77 18.39
CA PHE A 358 14.74 8.14 18.33
C PHE A 358 13.83 9.03 19.17
N GLU A 359 14.38 9.62 20.23
CA GLU A 359 13.58 10.43 21.16
C GLU A 359 12.99 11.64 20.42
N ARG A 360 11.67 11.80 20.50
CA ARG A 360 10.93 12.85 19.77
C ARG A 360 11.23 12.87 18.26
N GLY A 361 11.59 11.72 17.69
CA GLY A 361 11.91 11.57 16.27
C GLY A 361 13.29 12.09 15.84
N GLN A 362 14.15 12.50 16.80
CA GLN A 362 15.47 13.09 16.53
C GLN A 362 16.55 12.03 16.43
N GLN A 363 17.13 11.83 15.24
CA GLN A 363 18.16 10.80 15.00
C GLN A 363 19.42 10.96 15.85
N SER A 364 19.75 12.19 16.27
CA SER A 364 20.88 12.48 17.15
C SER A 364 20.63 12.06 18.60
N SER A 365 19.36 11.85 19.02
CA SER A 365 19.01 11.36 20.35
C SER A 365 18.54 9.91 20.28
N ARG A 366 19.44 8.99 20.64
CA ARG A 366 19.19 7.54 20.60
C ARG A 366 18.75 7.04 21.96
N GLY A 367 17.52 6.57 22.04
CA GLY A 367 16.95 5.89 23.19
C GLY A 367 17.20 4.38 23.17
N PRO A 368 16.36 3.60 23.88
CA PRO A 368 16.50 2.15 24.00
C PRO A 368 16.46 1.41 22.65
N LYS A 369 17.12 0.24 22.60
CA LYS A 369 16.97 -0.71 21.50
C LYS A 369 15.56 -1.29 21.52
N VAL A 370 15.01 -1.53 20.34
CA VAL A 370 13.74 -2.22 20.16
C VAL A 370 13.89 -3.35 19.15
N PRO A 371 13.19 -4.47 19.30
CA PRO A 371 13.22 -5.51 18.28
C PRO A 371 12.37 -5.09 17.08
N ARG A 372 12.71 -5.62 15.90
CA ARG A 372 11.78 -5.59 14.76
C ARG A 372 10.58 -6.47 15.10
N ALA A 373 9.39 -5.92 14.99
CA ALA A 373 8.15 -6.63 15.33
C ALA A 373 6.95 -5.94 14.68
N PHE A 374 5.85 -6.67 14.59
CA PHE A 374 4.54 -6.10 14.33
C PHE A 374 4.04 -5.32 15.56
N PRO A 375 3.16 -4.30 15.42
CA PRO A 375 2.70 -3.53 16.57
C PRO A 375 2.09 -4.41 17.67
N ALA A 376 2.44 -4.11 18.92
CA ALA A 376 2.19 -4.95 20.08
C ALA A 376 0.75 -5.37 20.24
N PHE A 377 -0.16 -4.43 20.05
CA PHE A 377 -1.59 -4.61 20.18
C PHE A 377 -2.18 -5.65 19.22
N PHE A 378 -1.57 -5.85 18.04
CA PHE A 378 -2.05 -6.79 17.03
C PHE A 378 -1.31 -8.13 17.04
N ARG A 379 -0.41 -8.40 17.98
CA ARG A 379 0.32 -9.67 18.05
C ARG A 379 -0.46 -10.70 18.87
N GLU A 380 -0.54 -11.93 18.40
CA GLU A 380 -1.06 -13.06 19.22
C GLU A 380 -0.19 -13.29 20.46
N VAL A 381 1.13 -13.23 20.25
CA VAL A 381 2.13 -13.31 21.31
C VAL A 381 2.80 -11.95 21.43
N PRO A 382 2.52 -11.17 22.50
CA PRO A 382 3.06 -9.81 22.65
C PRO A 382 4.59 -9.71 22.67
N THR A 383 5.31 -10.80 22.87
CA THR A 383 6.78 -10.85 22.85
C THR A 383 7.35 -11.35 21.52
N SER A 384 6.51 -11.75 20.56
CA SER A 384 6.96 -12.22 19.24
C SER A 384 7.66 -11.09 18.47
N THR A 385 8.74 -11.46 17.79
CA THR A 385 9.63 -10.51 17.09
C THR A 385 10.12 -11.15 15.81
N PHE A 386 10.41 -10.31 14.80
CA PHE A 386 10.88 -10.75 13.50
C PHE A 386 12.33 -11.21 13.56
N LYS A 387 12.60 -12.39 12.99
CA LYS A 387 13.91 -13.06 13.10
C LYS A 387 14.65 -13.19 11.77
N GLN A 388 13.96 -13.12 10.64
CA GLN A 388 14.53 -13.45 9.33
C GLN A 388 14.81 -12.20 8.50
N GLY A 389 16.07 -12.05 8.04
CA GLY A 389 16.47 -10.95 7.18
C GLY A 389 16.08 -9.58 7.76
N SER A 390 15.48 -8.74 6.93
CA SER A 390 14.90 -7.46 7.33
C SER A 390 13.63 -7.60 8.19
N GLY A 391 12.93 -8.73 8.13
CA GLY A 391 11.59 -8.89 8.67
C GLY A 391 10.47 -8.47 7.73
N ARG A 392 10.76 -8.09 6.46
CA ARG A 392 9.72 -7.70 5.48
C ARG A 392 8.73 -8.82 5.18
N LEU A 393 9.20 -10.05 5.00
CA LEU A 393 8.32 -11.19 4.74
C LEU A 393 7.45 -11.53 5.96
N GLU A 394 8.00 -11.39 7.17
CA GLU A 394 7.24 -11.58 8.41
C GLU A 394 6.17 -10.48 8.58
N LEU A 395 6.53 -9.22 8.32
CA LEU A 395 5.59 -8.09 8.28
C LEU A 395 4.46 -8.33 7.26
N ALA A 396 4.80 -8.76 6.04
CA ALA A 396 3.84 -9.06 4.98
C ALA A 396 2.82 -10.12 5.41
N ARG A 397 3.27 -11.17 6.13
CA ARG A 397 2.40 -12.23 6.65
C ARG A 397 1.49 -11.74 7.78
N GLU A 398 1.98 -10.91 8.68
CA GLU A 398 1.18 -10.35 9.79
C GLU A 398 0.05 -9.42 9.30
N LEU A 399 0.28 -8.68 8.21
CA LEU A 399 -0.76 -7.83 7.62
C LEU A 399 -1.98 -8.62 7.17
N THR A 400 -1.82 -9.86 6.73
CA THR A 400 -2.90 -10.68 6.19
C THR A 400 -3.17 -11.93 7.03
N ARG A 401 -2.64 -11.96 8.26
CA ARG A 401 -2.79 -13.06 9.21
C ARG A 401 -4.28 -13.29 9.53
N PRO A 402 -4.74 -14.56 9.64
CA PRO A 402 -6.06 -14.86 10.18
C PRO A 402 -6.26 -14.20 11.55
N GLY A 403 -7.37 -13.48 11.72
CA GLY A 403 -7.64 -12.72 12.96
C GLY A 403 -7.05 -11.31 13.01
N ASN A 404 -6.37 -10.83 11.96
CA ASN A 404 -6.14 -9.40 11.78
C ASN A 404 -7.50 -8.71 11.48
N PRO A 405 -8.00 -7.80 12.35
CA PRO A 405 -9.35 -7.28 12.24
C PRO A 405 -9.52 -6.16 11.20
N LEU A 406 -8.42 -5.65 10.64
CA LEU A 406 -8.42 -4.42 9.84
C LEU A 406 -8.27 -4.66 8.35
N THR A 407 -7.32 -5.51 7.93
CA THR A 407 -6.93 -5.59 6.52
C THR A 407 -8.09 -5.94 5.58
N ALA A 408 -8.92 -6.91 5.94
CA ALA A 408 -10.09 -7.27 5.15
C ALA A 408 -11.18 -6.18 5.18
N ARG A 409 -11.44 -5.56 6.34
CA ARG A 409 -12.39 -4.44 6.48
C ARG A 409 -11.97 -3.24 5.64
N VAL A 410 -10.68 -2.91 5.63
CA VAL A 410 -10.14 -1.78 4.86
C VAL A 410 -10.31 -2.03 3.36
N CYS A 411 -10.01 -3.24 2.90
CA CYS A 411 -10.22 -3.63 1.52
C CYS A 411 -11.71 -3.54 1.15
N ALA A 412 -12.58 -4.18 1.93
CA ALA A 412 -14.03 -4.15 1.73
C ALA A 412 -14.60 -2.74 1.72
N ASN A 413 -14.18 -1.87 2.63
CA ASN A 413 -14.63 -0.49 2.67
C ASN A 413 -14.22 0.29 1.40
N ARG A 414 -13.03 0.06 0.86
CA ARG A 414 -12.58 0.73 -0.38
C ARG A 414 -13.24 0.20 -1.63
N VAL A 415 -13.42 -1.12 -1.72
CA VAL A 415 -14.20 -1.75 -2.80
C VAL A 415 -15.62 -1.17 -2.79
N TRP A 416 -16.28 -1.19 -1.63
CA TRP A 416 -17.61 -0.60 -1.45
C TRP A 416 -17.64 0.89 -1.83
N MET A 417 -16.65 1.67 -1.39
CA MET A 417 -16.54 3.09 -1.73
C MET A 417 -16.51 3.34 -3.24
N HIS A 418 -15.76 2.54 -3.99
CA HIS A 418 -15.65 2.68 -5.44
C HIS A 418 -16.86 2.14 -6.20
N VAL A 419 -17.53 1.12 -5.67
CA VAL A 419 -18.75 0.56 -6.26
C VAL A 419 -19.97 1.45 -6.01
N MET A 420 -20.13 1.93 -4.78
CA MET A 420 -21.33 2.64 -4.31
C MET A 420 -21.18 4.16 -4.29
N GLY A 421 -19.96 4.68 -4.49
CA GLY A 421 -19.66 6.11 -4.49
C GLY A 421 -19.54 6.75 -3.11
N SER A 422 -19.74 5.98 -2.03
CA SER A 422 -19.54 6.41 -0.64
C SER A 422 -19.04 5.23 0.18
N PRO A 423 -18.06 5.41 1.07
CA PRO A 423 -17.58 4.33 1.93
C PRO A 423 -18.59 3.98 3.04
N LEU A 424 -18.43 2.80 3.66
CA LEU A 424 -19.12 2.42 4.90
C LEU A 424 -18.52 3.14 6.11
N VAL A 425 -17.20 3.34 6.08
CA VAL A 425 -16.44 4.13 7.05
C VAL A 425 -15.84 5.34 6.33
N ASN A 426 -16.27 6.54 6.72
CA ASN A 426 -15.96 7.81 6.03
C ASN A 426 -14.47 8.20 6.01
N THR A 427 -13.63 7.47 6.75
CA THR A 427 -12.18 7.65 6.84
C THR A 427 -11.46 6.42 6.26
N PRO A 428 -11.39 6.24 4.93
CA PRO A 428 -10.87 5.01 4.30
C PRO A 428 -9.37 4.75 4.53
N GLY A 429 -8.65 5.65 5.20
CA GLY A 429 -7.26 5.47 5.63
C GLY A 429 -7.06 5.59 7.14
N ASP A 430 -8.13 5.71 7.94
CA ASP A 430 -8.05 5.86 9.39
C ASP A 430 -9.25 5.19 10.09
N PHE A 431 -9.01 3.99 10.62
CA PHE A 431 -9.92 3.20 11.45
C PHE A 431 -9.54 3.24 12.94
N GLY A 432 -8.68 4.19 13.33
CA GLY A 432 -8.26 4.38 14.72
C GLY A 432 -9.43 4.69 15.67
N LEU A 433 -9.13 4.91 16.95
CA LEU A 433 -10.14 5.11 18.00
C LEU A 433 -11.03 6.35 17.82
N GLN A 434 -10.63 7.27 16.94
CA GLN A 434 -11.40 8.46 16.61
C GLN A 434 -12.35 8.22 15.43
N ALA A 435 -12.25 7.07 14.74
CA ALA A 435 -13.15 6.71 13.66
C ALA A 435 -14.51 6.28 14.24
N PRO A 436 -15.62 6.99 13.92
CA PRO A 436 -16.93 6.61 14.43
C PRO A 436 -17.31 5.22 13.93
N SER A 437 -18.07 4.49 14.75
CA SER A 437 -18.63 3.20 14.33
C SER A 437 -19.46 3.38 13.05
N PRO A 438 -19.20 2.58 12.00
CA PRO A 438 -19.94 2.70 10.75
C PRO A 438 -21.42 2.39 10.96
N LEU A 439 -22.29 3.13 10.26
CA LEU A 439 -23.73 2.92 10.33
C LEU A 439 -24.10 1.46 10.01
N HIS A 440 -23.42 0.87 9.02
CA HIS A 440 -23.62 -0.52 8.60
C HIS A 440 -22.44 -1.41 9.03
N ALA A 441 -22.08 -1.42 10.31
CA ALA A 441 -21.01 -2.27 10.85
C ALA A 441 -21.17 -3.76 10.50
N GLY A 442 -22.38 -4.32 10.62
CA GLY A 442 -22.63 -5.72 10.24
C GLY A 442 -22.40 -6.01 8.75
N LEU A 443 -22.63 -5.02 7.88
CA LEU A 443 -22.32 -5.14 6.45
C LEU A 443 -20.81 -5.10 6.19
N LEU A 444 -20.08 -4.22 6.87
CA LEU A 444 -18.63 -4.17 6.77
C LEU A 444 -17.99 -5.50 7.21
N ASP A 445 -18.47 -6.06 8.33
CA ASP A 445 -17.97 -7.34 8.84
C ASP A 445 -18.34 -8.50 7.93
N HIS A 446 -19.56 -8.51 7.39
CA HIS A 446 -19.97 -9.50 6.40
C HIS A 446 -19.07 -9.48 5.17
N LEU A 447 -18.81 -8.31 4.59
CA LEU A 447 -17.96 -8.17 3.41
C LEU A 447 -16.50 -8.54 3.69
N ALA A 448 -15.98 -8.18 4.87
CA ALA A 448 -14.63 -8.53 5.28
C ALA A 448 -14.46 -10.06 5.42
N LEU A 449 -15.42 -10.73 6.06
CA LEU A 449 -15.44 -12.18 6.20
C LEU A 449 -15.64 -12.88 4.85
N TYR A 450 -16.56 -12.36 4.03
CA TYR A 450 -16.80 -12.87 2.68
C TYR A 450 -15.53 -12.84 1.82
N LEU A 451 -14.78 -11.72 1.84
CA LEU A 451 -13.49 -11.62 1.14
C LEU A 451 -12.53 -12.74 1.57
N GLN A 452 -12.40 -13.00 2.87
CA GLN A 452 -11.52 -14.05 3.39
C GLN A 452 -12.01 -15.46 3.01
N GLU A 453 -13.33 -15.67 2.99
CA GLU A 453 -13.97 -16.94 2.63
C GLU A 453 -13.90 -17.24 1.13
N GLN A 454 -13.81 -16.21 0.29
CA GLN A 454 -13.61 -16.33 -1.16
C GLN A 454 -12.13 -16.25 -1.54
N ASP A 455 -11.24 -16.77 -0.68
CA ASP A 455 -9.79 -16.80 -0.91
C ASP A 455 -9.20 -15.44 -1.30
N TRP A 456 -9.70 -14.37 -0.68
CA TRP A 456 -9.29 -12.98 -0.94
C TRP A 456 -9.52 -12.49 -2.39
N SER A 457 -10.47 -13.09 -3.12
CA SER A 457 -10.91 -12.61 -4.44
C SER A 457 -11.59 -11.25 -4.33
N VAL A 458 -11.03 -10.24 -5.01
CA VAL A 458 -11.61 -8.89 -5.07
C VAL A 458 -12.71 -8.83 -6.13
N LYS A 459 -12.68 -9.69 -7.15
CA LYS A 459 -13.77 -9.77 -8.12
C LYS A 459 -15.05 -10.39 -7.56
N ALA A 460 -14.92 -11.35 -6.63
CA ALA A 460 -16.07 -11.96 -5.97
C ALA A 460 -16.77 -10.98 -4.99
N LEU A 461 -15.97 -10.16 -4.29
CA LEU A 461 -16.42 -9.15 -3.33
C LEU A 461 -17.12 -7.96 -4.00
#